data_AF-A0A969KRH5-F1
#
_entry.id   AF-A0A969KRH5-F1
#
_cell.length_a   1.000
_cell.length_b   1.000
_cell.length_c   1.000
_cell.angle_alpha   90.00
_cell.angle_beta   90.00
_cell.angle_gamma   90.00
#
_symmetry.space_group_name_H-M   'P 1'
#
loop_
_entity.id
_entity.type
_entity.pdbx_description
1 polymer ?
#
loop_
_entity_poly.entity_id
_entity_poly.type
_entity_poly.pdbx_seq_one_letter_code
_entity_poly.pdbx_strand_id
1 'polypeptide(L)' 'MNWTVGQRVVCDRPEQLLTDCIVQQSEAGSVVISCPFANIVVSGTQERLEQLGWRMEEPQLQRRVAWESERWREA' A
#
# COMPACT_ATOMS: atom_id res chain seq x y z
N MET A 1 3.21 -13.39 -3.33
CA MET A 1 2.28 -12.58 -4.16
C MET A 1 3.11 -11.52 -4.84
N ASN A 2 3.01 -11.33 -6.16
CA ASN A 2 3.77 -10.30 -6.87
C ASN A 2 3.03 -8.96 -6.81
N TRP A 3 3.73 -7.86 -6.58
CA TRP A 3 3.12 -6.53 -6.64
C TRP A 3 2.75 -6.16 -8.08
N THR A 4 1.59 -5.52 -8.24
CA THR A 4 1.03 -5.16 -9.55
C THR A 4 1.08 -3.65 -9.80
N VAL A 5 1.16 -3.24 -11.07
CA VAL A 5 1.14 -1.82 -11.45
C VAL A 5 -0.20 -1.18 -11.05
N GLY A 6 -0.16 0.04 -10.52
CA GLY A 6 -1.31 0.76 -9.98
C GLY A 6 -1.64 0.40 -8.54
N GLN A 7 -0.95 -0.57 -7.95
CA GLN A 7 -1.19 -1.01 -6.59
C GLN A 7 -0.62 -0.04 -5.58
N ARG A 8 -1.36 0.19 -4.49
CA ARG A 8 -0.92 1.03 -3.37
C ARG A 8 -0.01 0.27 -2.43
N VAL A 9 1.06 0.93 -2.02
CA VAL A 9 2.06 0.42 -1.10
C VAL A 9 2.41 1.49 -0.08
N VAL A 10 2.88 1.05 1.07
CA VAL A 10 3.31 1.89 2.19
C VAL A 10 4.68 1.45 2.66
N CYS A 11 5.48 2.38 3.18
CA CYS A 11 6.70 2.08 3.90
C CYS A 11 6.45 2.23 5.40
N ASP A 12 6.58 1.13 6.16
CA ASP A 12 6.30 1.08 7.59
C ASP A 12 7.53 1.39 8.47
N ARG A 13 8.59 1.95 7.88
CA ARG A 13 9.79 2.31 8.66
C ARG A 13 9.51 3.47 9.61
N PRO A 14 9.88 3.37 10.90
CA PRO A 14 9.65 4.43 11.89
C PRO A 14 10.25 5.78 11.50
N GLU A 15 11.40 5.76 10.82
CA GLU A 15 12.11 6.98 10.40
C GLU A 15 11.62 7.55 9.06
N GLN A 16 10.88 6.76 8.28
CA GLN A 16 10.47 7.07 6.91
C GLN A 16 9.09 6.47 6.63
N LEU A 17 8.10 6.90 7.40
CA LEU A 17 6.70 6.53 7.14
C LEU A 17 6.25 7.17 5.83
N LEU A 18 5.98 6.34 4.83
CA LEU A 18 5.52 6.80 3.51
C LEU A 18 4.21 6.10 3.19
N THR A 19 3.17 6.89 2.90
CA THR A 19 1.84 6.42 2.53
C THR A 19 1.46 6.89 1.14
N ASP A 20 0.38 6.32 0.58
CA ASP A 20 -0.15 6.67 -0.74
C ASP A 20 0.89 6.52 -1.88
N CYS A 21 1.86 5.62 -1.71
CA CYS A 21 2.80 5.29 -2.76
C CYS A 21 2.18 4.27 -3.72
N ILE A 22 2.55 4.35 -4.99
CA ILE A 22 1.95 3.53 -6.05
C ILE A 22 3.05 2.82 -6.82
N VAL A 23 2.84 1.53 -7.10
CA VAL A 23 3.69 0.77 -8.00
C VAL A 23 3.45 1.27 -9.43
N GLN A 24 4.45 1.88 -10.06
CA GLN A 24 4.38 2.35 -11.44
C GLN A 24 4.85 1.30 -12.44
N GLN A 25 5.76 0.41 -12.05
CA GLN A 25 6.29 -0.65 -12.89
C GLN A 25 6.56 -1.90 -12.06
N SER A 26 6.29 -3.07 -12.63
CA SER A 26 6.59 -4.37 -12.05
C SER A 26 6.92 -5.34 -13.19
N GLU A 27 8.21 -5.57 -13.45
CA GLU A 27 8.67 -6.42 -14.55
C GLU A 27 9.93 -7.20 -14.15
N ALA A 28 9.99 -8.48 -14.52
CA ALA A 28 11.16 -9.35 -14.31
C ALA A 28 11.72 -9.35 -12.86
N GLY A 29 10.84 -9.16 -11.86
CA GLY A 29 11.22 -9.11 -10.43
C GLY A 29 11.71 -7.75 -9.94
N SER A 30 11.81 -6.76 -10.82
CA SER A 30 12.05 -5.35 -10.50
C SER A 30 10.74 -4.60 -10.34
N VAL A 31 10.67 -3.73 -9.33
CA VAL A 31 9.52 -2.89 -9.01
C VAL A 31 9.98 -1.45 -8.92
N VAL A 32 9.19 -0.54 -9.48
CA VAL A 32 9.32 0.91 -9.30
C VAL A 32 8.09 1.43 -8.55
N ILE A 33 8.33 2.13 -7.44
CA ILE A 33 7.34 2.76 -6.59
C ILE A 33 7.50 4.28 -6.69
N SER A 34 6.41 4.99 -6.88
CA SER A 34 6.35 6.45 -6.82
C SER A 34 5.58 6.89 -5.59
N CYS A 35 6.16 7.80 -4.81
CA CYS A 35 5.53 8.42 -3.65
C CYS A 35 5.42 9.94 -3.90
N PRO A 36 4.27 10.41 -4.43
CA PRO A 36 4.12 11.80 -4.86
C PRO A 36 4.23 12.79 -3.71
N PHE A 37 3.74 12.46 -2.52
CA PHE A 37 3.77 13.36 -1.35
C PHE A 37 5.19 13.66 -0.86
N ALA A 38 6.08 12.66 -0.92
CA ALA A 38 7.49 12.84 -0.57
C ALA A 38 8.34 13.24 -1.79
N ASN A 39 7.74 13.28 -2.99
CA ASN A 39 8.42 13.50 -4.27
C ASN A 39 9.63 12.57 -4.46
N ILE A 40 9.47 11.28 -4.10
CA ILE A 40 10.51 10.27 -4.26
C ILE A 40 10.05 9.15 -5.18
N VAL A 41 11.04 8.52 -5.82
CA VAL A 41 10.87 7.29 -6.60
C VAL A 41 11.85 6.26 -6.06
N VAL A 42 11.36 5.05 -5.82
CA VAL A 42 12.14 3.94 -5.27
C VAL A 42 12.07 2.78 -6.24
N SER A 43 13.22 2.17 -6.56
CA SER A 43 13.31 1.03 -7.45
C SER A 43 14.13 -0.09 -6.82
N GLY A 44 13.72 -1.33 -7.00
CA GLY A 44 14.47 -2.49 -6.53
C GLY A 44 13.72 -3.79 -6.78
N THR A 45 14.30 -4.90 -6.33
CA THR A 45 13.56 -6.16 -6.32
C THR A 45 12.48 -6.16 -5.26
N GLN A 46 11.38 -6.87 -5.48
CA GLN A 46 10.29 -6.95 -4.50
C GLN A 46 10.81 -7.43 -3.13
N GLU A 47 11.59 -8.51 -3.08
CA GLU A 47 12.19 -9.02 -1.83
C GLU A 47 13.00 -7.96 -1.09
N ARG A 48 13.79 -7.14 -1.82
CA ARG A 48 14.59 -6.11 -1.20
C ARG A 48 13.72 -4.99 -0.66
N LEU A 49 12.68 -4.59 -1.39
CA LEU A 49 11.75 -3.55 -0.95
C LEU A 49 10.96 -4.01 0.28
N GLU A 50 10.50 -5.26 0.33
CA GLU A 50 9.86 -5.85 1.50
C GLU A 50 10.79 -5.85 2.72
N GLN A 51 12.08 -6.21 2.57
CA GLN A 51 13.08 -6.08 3.62
C GLN A 51 13.32 -4.64 4.07
N LEU A 52 13.11 -3.67 3.18
CA LEU A 52 13.21 -2.26 3.47
C LEU A 52 11.93 -1.70 4.12
N GLY A 53 10.90 -2.50 4.38
CA GLY A 53 9.66 -2.08 5.05
C GLY A 53 8.55 -1.68 4.09
N TRP A 54 8.70 -1.91 2.79
CA TRP A 54 7.62 -1.69 1.84
C TRP A 54 6.62 -2.83 1.89
N ARG A 55 5.33 -2.49 2.01
CA ARG A 55 4.23 -3.45 2.06
C ARG A 55 3.04 -2.97 1.26
N MET A 56 2.18 -3.90 0.88
CA MET A 56 0.90 -3.57 0.26
C MET A 56 0.03 -2.82 1.26
N GLU A 57 -0.63 -1.75 0.83
CA GLU A 57 -1.65 -1.11 1.65
C GLU A 57 -2.84 -2.06 1.73
N GLU A 58 -3.01 -2.75 2.86
CA GLU A 58 -4.13 -3.64 3.05
C GLU A 58 -5.44 -2.83 3.08
N PRO A 59 -6.44 -3.16 2.24
CA PRO A 59 -7.74 -2.51 2.27
C PRO A 59 -8.56 -3.02 3.46
N GLN A 60 -8.08 -2.77 4.68
CA GLN A 60 -8.77 -3.14 5.91
C GLN A 60 -9.18 -1.90 6.68
N LEU A 61 -10.25 -1.23 6.25
CA LEU A 61 -11.15 -0.47 7.15
C LEU A 61 -12.45 0.07 6.51
N GLN A 62 -12.91 -0.43 5.35
CA GLN A 62 -14.27 -0.12 4.85
C GLN A 62 -15.35 -1.12 5.30
N ARG A 63 -15.00 -2.12 6.11
CA ARG A 63 -15.93 -3.17 6.60
C ARG A 63 -16.50 -2.98 8.01
N ARG A 64 -16.18 -1.89 8.72
CA ARG A 64 -16.74 -1.62 10.06
C ARG A 64 -17.97 -0.71 10.09
N VAL A 65 -18.36 -0.09 8.98
CA VAL A 65 -19.53 0.81 8.93
C VAL A 65 -20.82 0.06 8.52
N ALA A 66 -20.73 -1.21 8.12
CA ALA A 66 -21.89 -2.01 7.72
C ALA A 66 -22.79 -2.46 8.90
N TRP A 67 -22.27 -2.50 10.14
CA TRP A 67 -23.02 -3.02 11.30
C TRP A 67 -23.97 -2.02 11.99
N GLU A 68 -23.86 -0.72 11.73
CA GLU A 68 -24.73 0.29 12.36
C GLU A 68 -26.02 0.56 11.60
N SER A 69 -26.13 0.12 10.34
CA SER A 69 -27.31 0.40 9.49
C SER A 69 -28.48 -0.57 9.71
N GLU A 70 -28.25 -1.72 10.34
CA GLU A 70 -29.31 -2.69 10.66
C GLU A 70 -29.96 -2.42 12.03
N ARG A 71 -29.27 -1.72 12.94
CA ARG A 71 -29.76 -1.50 14.31
C ARG A 71 -30.85 -0.43 14.43
N TRP A 72 -31.01 0.42 13.41
CA TRP A 72 -32.00 1.50 13.37
C TRP A 72 -33.27 1.16 12.59
N ARG A 73 -33.39 -0.06 12.05
CA ARG A 73 -34.57 -0.49 11.28
C ARG A 73 -35.61 -1.24 12.13
N GLU A 74 -35.31 -1.50 13.40
CA GLU A 74 -36.17 -2.26 14.33
C GLU A 74 -36.43 -1.52 15.67
N ALA A 75 -36.14 -0.21 15.77
CA ALA A 75 -36.44 0.60 16.95
C ALA A 75 -37.44 1.71 16.62
#